data_AF-A0A1I3YMW4-F1
#
_entry.id   AF-A0A1I3YMW4-F1
#
_cell.length_a   1.000
_cell.length_b   1.000
_cell.length_c   1.000
_cell.angle_alpha   90.00
_cell.angle_beta   90.00
_cell.angle_gamma   90.00
#
_symmetry.space_group_name_H-M   'P 1'
#
loop_
_entity.id
_entity.type
_entity.pdbx_description
1 polymer ?
#
loop_
_entity_poly.entity_id
_entity_poly.type
_entity_poly.pdbx_seq_one_letter_code
_entity_poly.pdbx_strand_id
1 'polypeptide(L)'
;MRFMSALCFLGFTACPVVNAEARVNIAIDLGSQTMHVSSASGDYVWPVSTARSGYVTPRGHYHATGLQRMHYSRKYDMSPMPNSIFFKGGYAIHGTHATGHLGHPASHGCVRLSPGNAARLYEMVKAEGADIEISGSPPRTTMYARHRNRDGAAAFAARRHRDYGNEDWRAERALAYAPGSRGHIAARAGRIIQPVYRGPFSWEAWP
;
A
#
# COMPACT_ATOMS: atom_id res chain seq x y z
N MET A 1 19.98 20.84 -81.98
CA MET A 1 18.83 21.03 -81.06
C MET A 1 19.21 20.45 -79.70
N ARG A 2 19.00 21.16 -78.60
CA ARG A 2 19.33 20.69 -77.24
C ARG A 2 18.04 20.41 -76.47
N PHE A 3 17.78 19.14 -76.16
CA PHE A 3 16.67 18.74 -75.30
C PHE A 3 17.07 18.94 -73.84
N MET A 4 16.31 19.76 -73.11
CA MET A 4 16.51 20.00 -71.68
C MET A 4 15.50 19.15 -70.91
N SER A 5 15.91 17.97 -70.43
CA SER A 5 15.05 17.12 -69.60
C SER A 5 14.91 17.72 -68.20
N ALA A 6 13.71 18.20 -67.87
CA ALA A 6 13.38 18.63 -66.52
C ALA A 6 13.09 17.41 -65.63
N LEU A 7 14.05 17.04 -64.78
CA LEU A 7 13.85 15.97 -63.79
C LEU A 7 13.12 16.54 -62.57
N CYS A 8 11.82 16.28 -62.48
CA CYS A 8 10.99 16.74 -61.37
C CYS A 8 11.24 15.87 -60.12
N PHE A 9 12.10 16.31 -59.22
CA PHE A 9 12.33 15.66 -57.93
C PHE A 9 11.13 15.86 -57.00
N LEU A 10 10.24 14.86 -56.95
CA LEU A 10 9.22 14.73 -55.92
C LEU A 10 9.90 14.46 -54.57
N GLY A 11 10.05 15.51 -53.76
CA GLY A 11 10.60 15.42 -52.41
C GLY A 11 9.67 14.66 -51.48
N PHE A 12 9.99 13.41 -51.17
CA PHE A 12 9.29 12.62 -50.14
C PHE A 12 9.70 13.12 -48.74
N THR A 13 8.92 14.04 -48.18
CA THR A 13 9.10 14.52 -46.80
C THR A 13 8.70 13.42 -45.82
N ALA A 14 9.69 12.72 -45.27
CA ALA A 14 9.47 11.75 -44.21
C ALA A 14 9.06 12.47 -42.91
N CYS A 15 7.75 12.45 -42.58
CA CYS A 15 7.30 12.82 -41.25
C CYS A 15 7.87 11.83 -40.22
N PRO A 16 8.54 12.29 -39.15
CA PRO A 16 8.96 11.41 -38.07
C PRO A 16 7.72 10.84 -37.36
N VAL A 17 7.59 9.52 -37.34
CA VAL A 17 6.53 8.83 -36.59
C VAL A 17 6.90 8.90 -35.11
N VAL A 18 6.33 9.87 -34.41
CA VAL A 18 6.38 9.93 -32.94
C VAL A 18 5.57 8.77 -32.37
N ASN A 19 6.26 7.72 -31.91
CA ASN A 19 5.63 6.67 -31.14
C ASN A 19 5.30 7.24 -29.75
N ALA A 20 4.01 7.37 -29.45
CA ALA A 20 3.57 7.62 -28.08
C ALA A 20 3.80 6.36 -27.27
N GLU A 21 4.81 6.36 -26.39
CA GLU A 21 4.98 5.29 -25.40
C GLU A 21 3.75 5.26 -24.49
N ALA A 22 3.03 4.14 -24.49
CA ALA A 22 1.91 3.91 -23.59
C ALA A 22 2.46 3.79 -22.16
N ARG A 23 2.13 4.76 -21.30
CA ARG A 23 2.49 4.78 -19.89
C ARG A 23 1.37 4.23 -19.02
N VAL A 24 1.72 3.66 -17.87
CA VAL A 24 0.72 3.32 -16.85
C VAL A 24 0.16 4.62 -16.26
N ASN A 25 -1.13 4.85 -16.47
CA ASN A 25 -1.86 5.94 -15.84
C ASN A 25 -2.42 5.47 -14.50
N ILE A 26 -1.99 6.09 -13.40
CA ILE A 26 -2.36 5.69 -12.03
C ILE A 26 -3.10 6.84 -11.35
N ALA A 27 -4.43 6.76 -11.25
CA ALA A 27 -5.25 7.76 -10.59
C ALA A 27 -5.70 7.26 -9.21
N ILE A 28 -5.37 8.01 -8.15
CA ILE A 28 -5.63 7.64 -6.75
C ILE A 28 -6.55 8.68 -6.11
N ASP A 29 -7.78 8.28 -5.77
CA ASP A 29 -8.72 9.14 -5.07
C ASP A 29 -8.64 8.87 -3.56
N LEU A 30 -8.31 9.92 -2.80
CA LEU A 30 -8.17 9.82 -1.35
C LEU A 30 -9.52 9.69 -0.63
N GLY A 31 -10.63 10.14 -1.21
CA GLY A 31 -11.97 10.07 -0.63
C GLY A 31 -12.58 8.66 -0.70
N SER A 32 -12.54 8.02 -1.86
CA SER A 32 -12.98 6.64 -2.06
C SER A 32 -12.00 5.59 -1.53
N GLN A 33 -10.73 5.97 -1.33
CA GLN A 33 -9.62 5.04 -1.10
C GLN A 33 -9.49 4.01 -2.23
N THR A 34 -9.65 4.44 -3.48
CA THR A 34 -9.41 3.62 -4.67
C THR A 34 -8.23 4.10 -5.50
N MET A 35 -7.58 3.15 -6.17
CA MET A 35 -6.63 3.39 -7.25
C MET A 35 -7.22 2.80 -8.53
N HIS A 36 -7.35 3.65 -9.54
CA HIS A 36 -7.61 3.26 -10.92
C HIS A 36 -6.27 3.19 -11.65
N VAL A 37 -6.07 2.12 -12.42
CA VAL A 37 -4.84 1.90 -13.19
C VAL A 37 -5.24 1.56 -14.62
N SER A 38 -4.73 2.30 -15.59
CA SER A 38 -4.83 1.98 -17.01
C SER A 38 -3.43 1.72 -17.56
N SER A 39 -3.25 0.64 -18.32
CA SER A 39 -1.97 0.15 -18.84
C SER A 39 -2.16 -0.55 -20.17
N ALA A 40 -1.07 -0.83 -20.90
CA ALA A 40 -1.12 -1.70 -22.07
C ALA A 40 -1.67 -3.10 -21.76
N SER A 41 -1.57 -3.56 -20.49
CA SER A 41 -2.14 -4.82 -20.01
C SER A 41 -3.63 -4.77 -19.61
N GLY A 42 -4.27 -3.61 -19.74
CA GLY A 42 -5.68 -3.37 -19.40
C GLY A 42 -5.89 -2.48 -18.17
N ASP A 43 -7.17 -2.37 -17.79
CA ASP A 43 -7.65 -1.48 -16.72
C ASP A 43 -7.97 -2.23 -15.42
N TYR A 44 -7.69 -1.59 -14.28
CA TYR A 44 -7.87 -2.13 -12.94
C TYR A 44 -8.42 -1.09 -11.96
N VAL A 45 -9.19 -1.56 -10.98
CA VAL A 45 -9.62 -0.75 -9.83
C VAL A 45 -9.30 -1.51 -8.54
N TRP A 46 -8.52 -0.91 -7.65
CA TRP A 46 -8.05 -1.55 -6.43
C TRP A 46 -8.29 -0.68 -5.18
N PRO A 47 -8.65 -1.28 -4.03
CA PRO A 47 -8.69 -0.57 -2.77
C PRO A 47 -7.25 -0.26 -2.29
N VAL A 48 -7.03 0.95 -1.82
CA VAL A 48 -5.76 1.41 -1.23
C VAL A 48 -5.91 1.74 0.25
N SER A 49 -4.80 1.88 0.95
CA SER A 49 -4.77 2.52 2.27
C SER A 49 -3.75 3.66 2.28
N THR A 50 -4.23 4.89 2.40
CA THR A 50 -3.43 6.12 2.37
C THR A 50 -3.27 6.72 3.77
N ALA A 51 -2.76 7.95 3.88
CA ALA A 51 -2.45 8.58 5.16
C ALA A 51 -3.65 8.69 6.11
N ARG A 52 -3.49 8.19 7.34
CA ARG A 52 -4.44 8.39 8.45
C ARG A 52 -4.38 9.83 8.97
N SER A 53 -5.37 10.20 9.80
CA SER A 53 -5.38 11.49 10.51
C SER A 53 -4.04 11.77 11.21
N GLY A 54 -3.54 13.01 11.09
CA GLY A 54 -2.19 13.41 11.54
C GLY A 54 -1.07 13.19 10.52
N TYR A 55 -1.36 12.56 9.37
CA TYR A 55 -0.43 12.35 8.26
C TYR A 55 -1.03 12.84 6.94
N VAL A 56 -0.18 12.98 5.91
CA VAL A 56 -0.60 13.46 4.59
C VAL A 56 -0.05 12.55 3.50
N THR A 57 -0.93 12.10 2.59
CA THR A 57 -0.53 11.61 1.27
C THR A 57 -0.58 12.82 0.33
N PRO A 58 0.55 13.22 -0.28
CA PRO A 58 0.62 14.49 -1.00
C PRO A 58 -0.14 14.39 -2.33
N ARG A 59 -1.14 15.24 -2.51
CA ARG A 59 -1.92 15.39 -3.76
C ARG A 59 -1.06 15.97 -4.90
N GLY A 60 -1.55 15.85 -6.13
CA GLY A 60 -0.92 16.39 -7.35
C GLY A 60 -0.54 15.30 -8.36
N HIS A 61 0.14 15.72 -9.43
CA HIS A 61 0.65 14.82 -10.48
C HIS A 61 2.15 14.55 -10.26
N TYR A 62 2.57 13.32 -10.54
CA TYR A 62 3.91 12.80 -10.31
C TYR A 62 4.29 11.81 -11.42
N HIS A 63 5.58 11.55 -11.57
CA HIS A 63 6.10 10.41 -12.32
C HIS A 63 6.75 9.41 -11.36
N ALA A 64 6.89 8.15 -11.76
CA ALA A 64 7.73 7.21 -11.02
C ALA A 64 9.20 7.67 -11.03
N THR A 65 9.76 7.94 -9.84
CA THR A 65 11.16 8.39 -9.66
C THR A 65 12.13 7.25 -9.34
N GLY A 66 11.62 6.03 -9.10
CA GLY A 66 12.45 4.87 -8.83
C GLY A 66 11.64 3.64 -8.39
N LEU A 67 12.18 2.46 -8.69
CA LEU A 67 11.57 1.16 -8.42
C LEU A 67 12.48 0.33 -7.51
N GLN A 68 11.93 -0.24 -6.43
CA GLN A 68 12.61 -1.20 -5.57
C GLN A 68 11.71 -2.39 -5.24
N ARG A 69 12.10 -3.61 -5.64
CA ARG A 69 11.34 -4.84 -5.33
C ARG A 69 11.17 -5.07 -3.82
N MET A 70 12.12 -4.62 -3.01
CA MET A 70 11.97 -4.50 -1.56
C MET A 70 12.63 -3.20 -1.09
N HIS A 71 11.93 -2.46 -0.23
CA HIS A 71 12.48 -1.32 0.51
C HIS A 71 12.16 -1.49 2.00
N TYR A 72 13.04 -1.01 2.88
CA TYR A 72 12.84 -1.03 4.34
C TYR A 72 12.88 0.40 4.88
N SER A 73 11.76 0.88 5.40
CA SER A 73 11.64 2.29 5.80
C SER A 73 12.32 2.56 7.14
N ARG A 74 13.55 3.10 7.12
CA ARG A 74 14.30 3.51 8.33
C ARG A 74 13.50 4.46 9.24
N LYS A 75 12.64 5.31 8.66
CA LYS A 75 11.78 6.25 9.40
C LYS A 75 10.67 5.55 10.21
N TYR A 76 10.27 4.34 9.80
CA TYR A 76 9.18 3.59 10.39
C TYR A 76 9.68 2.20 10.82
N ASP A 77 10.74 2.17 11.62
CA ASP A 77 11.30 0.97 12.27
C ASP A 77 11.55 -0.19 11.29
N MET A 78 12.23 0.11 10.18
CA MET A 78 12.54 -0.83 9.10
C MET A 78 11.31 -1.54 8.50
N SER A 79 10.12 -0.90 8.56
CA SER A 79 8.89 -1.46 7.99
C SER A 79 9.07 -1.87 6.52
N PRO A 80 8.71 -3.12 6.14
CA PRO A 80 8.89 -3.61 4.78
C PRO A 80 7.88 -2.97 3.82
N MET A 81 8.40 -2.57 2.66
CA MET A 81 7.68 -1.97 1.55
C MET A 81 8.00 -2.76 0.27
N PRO A 82 7.42 -3.96 0.09
CA PRO A 82 7.62 -4.76 -1.12
C PRO A 82 7.02 -4.06 -2.35
N ASN A 83 7.68 -4.23 -3.49
CA ASN A 83 7.27 -3.68 -4.79
C ASN A 83 7.01 -2.17 -4.71
N SER A 84 8.00 -1.42 -4.19
CA SER A 84 7.93 0.03 -4.00
C SER A 84 8.14 0.79 -5.30
N ILE A 85 7.21 1.69 -5.58
CA ILE A 85 7.23 2.66 -6.68
C ILE A 85 7.29 4.05 -6.05
N PHE A 86 8.46 4.67 -6.04
CA PHE A 86 8.67 6.01 -5.50
C PHE A 86 8.19 7.08 -6.47
N PHE A 87 7.62 8.16 -5.94
CA PHE A 87 7.09 9.27 -6.77
C PHE A 87 7.42 10.67 -6.23
N LYS A 88 7.78 10.79 -4.94
CA LYS A 88 8.17 12.08 -4.32
C LYS A 88 8.94 11.85 -3.03
N GLY A 89 10.23 12.20 -2.94
CA GLY A 89 10.94 12.39 -1.66
C GLY A 89 10.72 11.33 -0.55
N GLY A 90 10.67 10.04 -0.91
CA GLY A 90 10.41 8.92 0.02
C GLY A 90 8.96 8.47 0.15
N TYR A 91 7.98 9.19 -0.42
CA TYR A 91 6.63 8.69 -0.65
C TYR A 91 6.63 7.68 -1.81
N ALA A 92 5.93 6.57 -1.60
CA ALA A 92 5.82 5.47 -2.56
C ALA A 92 4.42 4.85 -2.58
N ILE A 93 4.10 4.20 -3.70
CA ILE A 93 3.10 3.14 -3.77
C ILE A 93 3.81 1.83 -3.43
N HIS A 94 3.27 0.98 -2.55
CA HIS A 94 3.89 -0.31 -2.21
C HIS A 94 2.89 -1.35 -1.68
N GLY A 95 3.28 -2.62 -1.69
CA GLY A 95 2.51 -3.72 -1.10
C GLY A 95 2.51 -3.70 0.43
N THR A 96 1.52 -4.33 1.06
CA THR A 96 1.44 -4.38 2.52
C THR A 96 0.83 -5.67 3.07
N HIS A 97 1.27 -6.07 4.26
CA HIS A 97 0.73 -7.24 4.98
C HIS A 97 -0.55 -6.93 5.78
N ALA A 98 -0.78 -5.68 6.19
CA ALA A 98 -2.02 -5.30 6.90
C ALA A 98 -3.16 -5.01 5.90
N THR A 99 -3.54 -6.02 5.12
CA THR A 99 -4.54 -5.95 4.06
C THR A 99 -5.94 -5.58 4.57
N GLY A 100 -6.26 -5.86 5.84
CA GLY A 100 -7.52 -5.47 6.49
C GLY A 100 -7.74 -3.96 6.65
N HIS A 101 -6.78 -3.10 6.24
CA HIS A 101 -6.96 -1.65 6.17
C HIS A 101 -7.16 -1.10 4.75
N LEU A 102 -7.12 -1.95 3.71
CA LEU A 102 -7.37 -1.48 2.33
C LEU A 102 -8.82 -1.02 2.20
N GLY A 103 -9.03 0.12 1.53
CA GLY A 103 -10.29 0.87 1.51
C GLY A 103 -10.41 1.93 2.62
N HIS A 104 -9.44 2.03 3.55
CA HIS A 104 -9.48 2.98 4.66
C HIS A 104 -8.11 3.65 4.91
N PRO A 105 -8.05 4.94 5.33
CA PRO A 105 -6.78 5.60 5.61
C PRO A 105 -6.12 5.07 6.89
N ALA A 106 -4.96 4.41 6.76
CA ALA A 106 -4.21 3.82 7.87
C ALA A 106 -2.67 3.96 7.76
N SER A 107 -2.15 4.57 6.69
CA SER A 107 -0.71 4.73 6.44
C SER A 107 -0.14 6.01 7.09
N HIS A 108 1.18 6.19 7.00
CA HIS A 108 1.91 7.39 7.42
C HIS A 108 2.23 8.34 6.25
N GLY A 109 1.62 8.15 5.07
CA GLY A 109 1.86 8.95 3.87
C GLY A 109 1.85 8.16 2.58
N CYS A 110 2.52 7.00 2.54
CA CYS A 110 2.58 6.11 1.39
C CYS A 110 1.21 5.52 1.00
N VAL A 111 1.07 5.10 -0.25
CA VAL A 111 -0.14 4.46 -0.77
C VAL A 111 0.04 2.95 -0.72
N ARG A 112 -0.72 2.27 0.13
CA ARG A 112 -0.59 0.82 0.34
C ARG A 112 -1.56 0.06 -0.56
N LEU A 113 -1.07 -0.98 -1.21
CA LEU A 113 -1.84 -1.95 -1.99
C LEU A 113 -1.77 -3.36 -1.35
N SER A 114 -2.64 -4.27 -1.81
CA SER A 114 -2.44 -5.69 -1.55
C SER A 114 -1.11 -6.18 -2.18
N PRO A 115 -0.45 -7.22 -1.64
CA PRO A 115 0.84 -7.68 -2.16
C PRO A 115 0.80 -8.05 -3.66
N GLY A 116 -0.26 -8.73 -4.10
CA GLY A 116 -0.45 -9.11 -5.50
C GLY A 116 -0.68 -7.92 -6.44
N ASN A 117 -1.49 -6.95 -6.03
CA ASN A 117 -1.74 -5.75 -6.83
C ASN A 117 -0.48 -4.88 -6.93
N ALA A 118 0.29 -4.76 -5.83
CA ALA A 118 1.57 -4.07 -5.84
C ALA A 118 2.61 -4.76 -6.75
N ALA A 119 2.68 -6.10 -6.73
CA ALA A 119 3.55 -6.86 -7.63
C ALA A 119 3.18 -6.64 -9.11
N ARG A 120 1.88 -6.72 -9.43
CA ARG A 120 1.39 -6.45 -10.80
C ARG A 120 1.71 -5.02 -11.23
N LEU A 121 1.37 -4.03 -10.40
CA LEU A 121 1.66 -2.62 -10.69
C LEU A 121 3.14 -2.38 -10.93
N TYR A 122 4.00 -2.96 -10.10
CA TYR A 122 5.44 -2.80 -10.21
C TYR A 122 5.99 -3.30 -11.55
N GLU A 123 5.57 -4.47 -12.03
CA GLU A 123 6.02 -4.95 -13.34
C GLU A 123 5.42 -4.14 -14.51
N MET A 124 4.18 -3.66 -14.41
CA MET A 124 3.61 -2.72 -15.41
C MET A 124 4.43 -1.43 -15.47
N VAL A 125 4.65 -0.76 -14.33
CA VAL A 125 5.43 0.49 -14.26
C VAL A 125 6.90 0.30 -14.65
N LYS A 126 7.46 -0.88 -14.43
CA LYS A 126 8.82 -1.24 -14.89
C LYS A 126 8.91 -1.38 -16.41
N ALA A 127 7.84 -1.80 -17.08
CA ALA A 127 7.81 -1.98 -18.53
C ALA A 127 7.41 -0.70 -19.28
N GLU A 128 6.43 0.04 -18.75
CA GLU A 128 5.75 1.15 -19.43
C GLU A 128 6.09 2.54 -18.84
N GLY A 129 6.77 2.60 -17.68
CA GLY A 129 6.83 3.82 -16.87
C GLY A 129 5.48 4.13 -16.21
N ALA A 130 5.36 5.28 -15.54
CA ALA A 130 4.08 5.70 -14.97
C ALA A 130 3.93 7.20 -14.79
N ASP A 131 2.69 7.64 -14.99
CA ASP A 131 2.17 8.95 -14.62
C ASP A 131 1.10 8.75 -13.52
N ILE A 132 1.27 9.46 -12.40
CA ILE A 132 0.54 9.23 -11.15
C ILE A 132 -0.20 10.50 -10.76
N GLU A 133 -1.52 10.43 -10.64
CA GLU A 133 -2.36 11.48 -10.06
C GLU A 133 -2.86 11.07 -8.67
N ILE A 134 -2.78 12.00 -7.71
CA ILE A 134 -3.34 11.84 -6.37
C ILE A 134 -4.30 12.99 -6.09
N SER A 135 -5.59 12.69 -5.97
CA SER A 135 -6.69 13.67 -5.90
C SER A 135 -7.66 13.37 -4.75
N GLY A 136 -8.80 14.06 -4.69
CA GLY A 136 -9.78 13.91 -3.60
C GLY A 136 -9.29 14.41 -2.23
N SER A 137 -9.87 13.91 -1.15
CA SER A 137 -9.45 14.16 0.24
C SER A 137 -9.86 13.00 1.15
N PRO A 138 -9.02 12.52 2.09
CA PRO A 138 -9.35 11.39 2.95
C PRO A 138 -10.69 11.57 3.67
N PRO A 139 -11.55 10.54 3.73
CA PRO A 139 -12.78 10.62 4.48
C PRO A 139 -12.45 10.93 5.95
N ARG A 140 -13.17 11.91 6.53
CA ARG A 140 -12.97 12.38 7.91
C ARG A 140 -13.29 11.26 8.89
N THR A 141 -12.31 10.41 9.14
CA THR A 141 -12.47 9.15 9.87
C THR A 141 -12.54 9.44 11.36
N THR A 142 -13.77 9.57 11.88
CA THR A 142 -14.09 9.53 13.31
C THR A 142 -13.89 8.12 13.92
N MET A 143 -13.21 7.22 13.22
CA MET A 143 -13.24 5.77 13.45
C MET A 143 -12.45 5.30 14.68
N TYR A 144 -11.66 6.18 15.31
CA TYR A 144 -11.06 5.94 16.63
C TYR A 144 -11.80 6.63 17.79
N ALA A 145 -12.86 7.40 17.52
CA ALA A 145 -13.68 8.03 18.57
C ALA A 145 -14.75 7.10 19.16
N ARG A 146 -14.92 5.88 18.63
CA ARG A 146 -16.05 4.98 18.94
C ARG A 146 -15.76 3.83 19.91
N HIS A 147 -14.70 3.92 20.71
CA HIS A 147 -14.43 2.95 21.80
C HIS A 147 -14.24 3.60 23.19
N ARG A 148 -14.91 4.75 23.42
CA ARG A 148 -15.07 5.39 24.74
C ARG A 148 -16.53 5.74 25.05
N ASN A 149 -17.47 4.81 24.88
CA ASN A 149 -18.68 4.84 25.72
C ASN A 149 -18.30 4.22 27.07
N ARG A 150 -17.79 5.07 27.97
CA ARG A 150 -17.19 4.67 29.26
C ARG A 150 -18.23 4.51 30.38
N ASP A 151 -19.52 4.51 30.03
CA ASP A 151 -20.63 4.57 30.98
C ASP A 151 -21.11 3.17 31.42
N GLY A 152 -20.72 2.11 30.69
CA GLY A 152 -20.99 0.72 31.09
C GLY A 152 -19.95 0.11 32.03
N ALA A 153 -18.73 0.66 32.10
CA ALA A 153 -17.62 0.06 32.84
C ALA A 153 -17.64 0.35 34.36
N ALA A 154 -18.33 1.42 34.79
CA ALA A 154 -18.44 1.79 36.20
C ALA A 154 -19.26 0.78 37.03
N ALA A 155 -20.21 0.07 36.40
CA ALA A 155 -21.13 -0.84 37.09
C ALA A 155 -20.49 -2.15 37.59
N PHE A 156 -19.37 -2.58 37.00
CA PHE A 156 -18.69 -3.84 37.36
C PHE A 156 -17.43 -3.65 38.23
N ALA A 157 -16.90 -2.43 38.34
CA ALA A 157 -15.76 -2.12 39.21
C ALA A 157 -16.14 -1.94 40.69
N ALA A 158 -17.41 -1.69 41.00
CA ALA A 158 -17.89 -1.39 42.36
C ALA A 158 -18.15 -2.64 43.25
N ARG A 159 -17.79 -3.85 42.82
CA ARG A 159 -18.10 -5.11 43.53
C ARG A 159 -16.93 -6.10 43.62
N ARG A 160 -15.71 -5.65 43.98
CA ARG A 160 -14.68 -6.53 44.56
C ARG A 160 -13.55 -5.73 45.23
N HIS A 161 -13.35 -6.00 46.53
CA HIS A 161 -12.26 -5.52 47.40
C HIS A 161 -12.22 -3.99 47.65
N ARG A 162 -12.22 -3.44 48.88
CA ARG A 162 -12.17 -4.07 50.23
C ARG A 162 -11.14 -5.19 50.37
N ASP A 163 -9.89 -4.85 50.14
CA ASP A 163 -8.86 -5.03 51.16
C ASP A 163 -7.71 -4.04 50.87
N TYR A 164 -7.18 -3.43 51.93
CA TYR A 164 -6.05 -2.50 51.87
C TYR A 164 -4.92 -3.11 52.68
N GLY A 165 -3.82 -3.48 52.04
CA GLY A 165 -2.68 -4.05 52.75
C GLY A 165 -1.42 -4.15 51.91
N ASN A 166 -0.38 -3.46 52.38
CA ASN A 166 1.04 -3.82 52.27
C ASN A 166 1.68 -3.81 50.86
N GLU A 167 2.57 -2.81 50.66
CA GLU A 167 3.89 -2.86 49.99
C GLU A 167 4.00 -3.51 48.58
N ASP A 168 4.62 -2.89 47.56
CA ASP A 168 5.98 -2.38 47.55
C ASP A 168 6.22 -1.46 46.31
N TRP A 169 6.98 -0.37 46.45
CA TRP A 169 7.26 0.58 45.34
C TRP A 169 8.69 0.42 44.80
N ARG A 170 8.94 -0.62 43.98
CA ARG A 170 10.14 -0.70 43.12
C ARG A 170 10.00 -1.75 42.02
N ALA A 171 10.52 -1.41 40.83
CA ALA A 171 10.58 -2.21 39.60
C ALA A 171 9.20 -2.55 38.97
N GLU A 172 8.99 -2.57 37.65
CA GLU A 172 9.88 -2.33 36.51
C GLU A 172 9.31 -1.27 35.56
N ARG A 173 10.19 -0.45 35.00
CA ARG A 173 9.90 0.43 33.87
C ARG A 173 10.62 -0.15 32.65
N ALA A 174 9.90 -0.23 31.52
CA ALA A 174 10.29 -0.89 30.27
C ALA A 174 10.21 -2.42 30.28
N LEU A 175 9.41 -2.96 29.35
CA LEU A 175 9.70 -4.15 28.55
C LEU A 175 8.68 -4.21 27.40
N ALA A 176 8.89 -3.33 26.42
CA ALA A 176 8.27 -3.50 25.12
C ALA A 176 9.12 -4.49 24.31
N TYR A 177 8.50 -5.60 23.91
CA TYR A 177 9.01 -6.60 22.95
C TYR A 177 10.17 -7.51 23.40
N ALA A 178 9.88 -8.82 23.49
CA ALA A 178 10.86 -9.91 23.42
C ALA A 178 10.22 -11.15 22.73
N PRO A 179 10.96 -11.95 21.92
CA PRO A 179 10.41 -13.01 21.08
C PRO A 179 10.44 -14.41 21.72
N GLY A 180 9.48 -15.28 21.36
CA GLY A 180 9.16 -16.49 22.14
C GLY A 180 9.88 -17.81 21.84
N SER A 181 9.35 -18.92 22.38
CA SER A 181 9.46 -20.29 21.84
C SER A 181 8.65 -21.37 22.62
N ARG A 182 8.06 -22.31 21.85
CA ARG A 182 7.73 -23.75 22.10
C ARG A 182 7.28 -24.28 23.48
N GLY A 183 6.15 -25.02 23.51
CA GLY A 183 5.72 -25.89 24.63
C GLY A 183 4.40 -26.66 24.35
N HIS A 184 4.25 -27.89 24.86
CA HIS A 184 3.32 -28.94 24.37
C HIS A 184 2.55 -29.62 25.53
N ILE A 185 1.35 -30.24 25.41
CA ILE A 185 0.32 -30.38 24.36
C ILE A 185 -1.02 -30.80 25.03
N ALA A 186 -2.20 -30.38 24.55
CA ALA A 186 -3.50 -31.04 24.86
C ALA A 186 -4.63 -30.65 23.88
N ALA A 187 -5.35 -31.64 23.32
CA ALA A 187 -6.43 -31.43 22.36
C ALA A 187 -7.82 -31.69 22.95
N ARG A 188 -8.84 -30.95 22.50
CA ARG A 188 -10.22 -31.47 22.43
C ARG A 188 -10.99 -30.89 21.25
N ALA A 189 -11.85 -31.72 20.66
CA ALA A 189 -12.40 -31.49 19.33
C ALA A 189 -13.58 -30.51 19.30
N GLY A 190 -13.62 -29.68 18.25
CA GLY A 190 -14.76 -28.84 17.87
C GLY A 190 -14.72 -28.63 16.35
N ARG A 191 -15.74 -29.11 15.63
CA ARG A 191 -15.73 -29.23 14.16
C ARG A 191 -15.95 -27.87 13.49
N ILE A 192 -14.91 -27.26 12.94
CA ILE A 192 -14.99 -26.10 12.04
C ILE A 192 -15.23 -26.60 10.61
N ILE A 193 -16.19 -25.98 9.91
CA ILE A 193 -16.30 -26.06 8.45
C ILE A 193 -16.19 -24.64 7.90
N GLN A 194 -15.03 -24.30 7.33
CA GLN A 194 -14.86 -23.17 6.43
C GLN A 194 -14.43 -23.73 5.07
N PRO A 195 -15.00 -23.26 3.95
CA PRO A 195 -14.57 -23.69 2.63
C PRO A 195 -13.14 -23.20 2.35
N VAL A 196 -12.29 -24.13 1.96
CA VAL A 196 -10.87 -23.92 1.73
C VAL A 196 -10.62 -23.41 0.32
N TYR A 197 -9.87 -22.32 0.17
CA TYR A 197 -9.10 -22.07 -1.06
C TYR A 197 -7.60 -22.13 -0.72
N ARG A 198 -6.98 -23.27 -1.04
CA ARG A 198 -5.53 -23.48 -0.96
C ARG A 198 -4.95 -23.40 -2.36
N GLY A 199 -4.08 -22.41 -2.58
CA GLY A 199 -2.99 -22.49 -3.55
C GLY A 199 -1.68 -22.34 -2.79
N PRO A 200 -0.63 -23.15 -3.05
CA PRO A 200 0.65 -22.98 -2.39
C PRO A 200 1.40 -21.80 -3.03
N PHE A 201 1.85 -20.86 -2.20
CA PHE A 201 2.81 -19.83 -2.62
C PHE A 201 3.94 -19.77 -1.59
N SER A 202 4.92 -20.66 -1.76
CA SER A 202 6.21 -20.61 -1.06
C SER A 202 7.07 -19.48 -1.64
N TRP A 203 7.91 -18.87 -0.80
CA TRP A 203 8.70 -17.69 -1.15
C TRP A 203 10.18 -18.00 -1.39
N GLU A 204 10.54 -19.29 -1.39
CA GLU A 204 11.86 -19.80 -1.72
C GLU A 204 12.06 -20.03 -3.24
N ALA A 205 13.16 -19.48 -3.75
CA ALA A 205 13.78 -19.70 -5.06
C ALA A 205 13.09 -19.11 -6.32
N TRP A 206 13.88 -19.14 -7.41
CA TRP A 206 13.76 -18.60 -8.79
C TRP A 206 14.61 -17.34 -9.05
N PRO A 207 15.26 -17.27 -10.23
CA PRO A 207 16.71 -17.01 -10.36
C PRO A 207 17.16 -15.54 -10.26
#